data_AF-A0A0L0S929-F1
#
_entry.id   AF-A0A0L0S929-F1
#
_cell.length_a   1.000
_cell.length_b   1.000
_cell.length_c   1.000
_cell.angle_alpha   90.00
_cell.angle_beta   90.00
_cell.angle_gamma   90.00
#
_symmetry.space_group_name_H-M   'P 1'
#
loop_
_entity.id
_entity.type
_entity.pdbx_description
1 polymer ?
#
loop_
_entity_poly.entity_id
_entity_poly.type
_entity_poly.pdbx_seq_one_letter_code
_entity_poly.pdbx_strand_id
1 'polypeptide(L)' 'MSLSGTSMASPHVAGAVASLLSQVLASNRVALTPAQVRNYLIKKSLPTVKNVGTSPNRMLYLNPAGVTVTSF' A
#
# COMPACT_ATOMS: atom_id res chain seq x y z
N MET A 1 3.12 -16.31 20.78
CA MET A 1 4.47 -16.10 20.22
C MET A 1 4.32 -15.08 19.11
N SER A 2 4.89 -13.88 19.27
CA SER A 2 4.88 -12.87 18.21
C SER A 2 6.13 -13.08 17.37
N LEU A 3 5.95 -13.37 16.08
CA LEU A 3 7.04 -13.44 15.13
C LEU A 3 7.40 -12.01 14.69
N SER A 4 8.68 -11.76 14.40
CA SER A 4 9.20 -10.47 13.93
C SER A 4 10.11 -10.69 12.72
N GLY A 5 9.99 -9.87 11.68
CA GLY A 5 10.87 -9.91 10.51
C GLY A 5 10.26 -9.31 9.25
N THR A 6 11.08 -9.10 8.23
CA THR A 6 10.65 -8.59 6.90
C THR A 6 9.64 -9.52 6.23
N SER A 7 9.74 -10.83 6.48
CA SER A 7 8.76 -11.83 6.04
C SER A 7 7.34 -11.59 6.57
N MET A 8 7.17 -10.81 7.64
CA MET A 8 5.86 -10.37 8.14
C MET A 8 5.48 -8.97 7.66
N ALA A 9 6.43 -8.15 7.22
CA ALA A 9 6.15 -6.88 6.56
C ALA A 9 5.61 -7.11 5.13
N SER A 10 6.18 -8.06 4.38
CA SER A 10 5.74 -8.41 3.02
C SER A 10 4.24 -8.76 2.91
N PRO A 11 3.66 -9.64 3.76
CA PRO A 11 2.24 -9.95 3.68
C PRO A 11 1.33 -8.75 3.98
N HIS A 12 1.77 -7.74 4.76
CA HIS A 12 0.99 -6.51 4.95
C HIS A 12 0.90 -5.70 3.65
N VAL A 13 2.00 -5.58 2.89
CA VAL A 13 1.99 -4.90 1.57
C VAL A 13 1.14 -5.67 0.57
N ALA A 14 1.25 -7.01 0.55
CA ALA A 14 0.42 -7.86 -0.31
C ALA A 14 -1.08 -7.69 0.00
N GLY A 15 -1.46 -7.68 1.28
CA GLY A 15 -2.85 -7.45 1.71
C GLY A 15 -3.36 -6.06 1.32
N ALA A 16 -2.52 -5.03 1.41
CA ALA A 16 -2.87 -3.68 0.97
C ALA A 16 -3.14 -3.59 -0.54
N VAL A 17 -2.31 -4.24 -1.36
CA VAL A 17 -2.52 -4.33 -2.81
C VAL A 17 -3.80 -5.08 -3.13
N ALA A 18 -4.05 -6.21 -2.47
CA ALA A 18 -5.27 -6.99 -2.66
C ALA A 18 -6.52 -6.16 -2.35
N SER A 19 -6.53 -5.43 -1.22
CA SER A 19 -7.64 -4.53 -0.86
C SER A 19 -7.85 -3.43 -1.90
N LEU A 20 -6.78 -2.79 -2.36
CA LEU A 20 -6.83 -1.77 -3.42
C LEU A 20 -7.44 -2.34 -4.71
N LEU A 21 -6.95 -3.48 -5.19
CA LEU A 21 -7.44 -4.10 -6.42
C LEU A 21 -8.91 -4.51 -6.29
N SER A 22 -9.30 -5.12 -5.18
CA SER A 22 -10.70 -5.48 -4.91
C SER A 22 -11.63 -4.26 -4.97
N GLN A 23 -11.22 -3.12 -4.45
CA GLN A 23 -12.02 -1.88 -4.48
C GLN A 23 -12.12 -1.27 -5.89
N VAL A 24 -11.05 -1.34 -6.67
CA VAL A 24 -11.06 -0.91 -8.08
C VAL A 24 -12.00 -1.78 -8.90
N LEU A 25 -11.95 -3.11 -8.71
CA LEU A 25 -12.88 -4.05 -9.34
C LEU A 25 -14.33 -3.77 -8.93
N ALA A 26 -14.60 -3.55 -7.64
CA ALA A 26 -15.92 -3.22 -7.13
C ALA A 26 -16.49 -1.90 -7.70
N SER A 27 -15.61 -0.98 -8.10
CA SER A 27 -16.00 0.30 -8.72
C SER A 27 -16.19 0.22 -10.25
N ASN A 28 -16.24 -1.00 -10.82
CA ASN A 28 -16.32 -1.26 -12.26
C ASN A 28 -15.23 -0.52 -13.08
N ARG A 29 -14.05 -0.35 -12.49
CA ARG A 29 -12.87 0.29 -13.11
C ARG A 29 -11.93 -0.77 -13.68
N VAL A 30 -11.12 -0.38 -14.65
CA VAL A 30 -10.04 -1.22 -15.20
C VAL A 30 -9.03 -1.55 -14.10
N ALA A 31 -8.62 -2.83 -14.02
CA ALA A 31 -7.61 -3.27 -13.06
C ALA A 31 -6.30 -2.48 -13.23
N LEU A 32 -5.68 -2.10 -12.10
CA LEU A 32 -4.46 -1.30 -12.12
C LEU A 32 -3.25 -2.11 -12.59
N THR A 33 -2.38 -1.46 -13.36
CA THR A 33 -1.08 -2.03 -13.70
C THR A 33 -0.15 -2.06 -12.47
N PRO A 34 0.84 -2.97 -12.42
CA PRO A 34 1.80 -3.02 -11.31
C PRO A 34 2.53 -1.68 -11.07
N ALA A 35 2.81 -0.93 -12.13
CA ALA A 35 3.42 0.39 -12.04
C ALA A 35 2.50 1.41 -11.35
N GLN A 36 1.21 1.41 -11.71
CA GLN A 36 0.20 2.28 -11.07
C GLN A 36 0.02 1.92 -9.59
N VAL A 37 -0.05 0.63 -9.27
CA VAL A 37 -0.14 0.16 -7.87
C VAL A 37 1.08 0.61 -7.07
N ARG A 38 2.29 0.40 -7.60
CA ARG A 38 3.52 0.86 -6.95
C ARG A 38 3.50 2.37 -6.68
N ASN A 39 3.18 3.16 -7.70
CA ASN A 39 3.16 4.62 -7.58
C ASN A 39 2.11 5.09 -6.58
N TYR A 40 0.94 4.47 -6.58
CA TYR A 40 -0.13 4.75 -5.61
C TYR A 40 0.33 4.49 -4.17
N LEU A 41 0.91 3.32 -3.90
CA LEU A 41 1.40 2.97 -2.56
C LEU A 41 2.52 3.90 -2.09
N ILE A 42 3.46 4.26 -2.97
CA ILE A 42 4.54 5.20 -2.66
C ILE A 42 3.96 6.59 -2.35
N LYS A 43 3.00 7.08 -3.14
CA LYS A 43 2.39 8.40 -2.96
C LYS A 43 1.55 8.49 -1.68
N LYS A 44 0.92 7.40 -1.27
CA LYS A 44 0.08 7.33 -0.06
C LYS A 44 0.83 6.97 1.21
N SER A 45 2.09 6.52 1.09
CA SER A 45 2.92 6.18 2.25
C SER A 45 3.20 7.39 3.15
N LEU A 46 3.38 7.12 4.45
CA LEU A 46 3.63 8.15 5.47
C LEU A 46 5.12 8.16 5.89
N PRO A 47 5.75 9.34 6.04
CA PRO A 47 7.16 9.44 6.44
C PRO A 47 7.34 9.38 7.97
N THR A 48 6.88 8.30 8.60
CA THR A 48 6.80 8.20 10.07
C THR A 48 7.81 7.23 10.70
N VAL A 49 8.65 6.56 9.91
CA VAL A 49 9.70 5.66 10.44
C VAL A 49 10.88 6.48 10.97
N LYS A 50 11.36 6.15 12.17
CA LYS A 50 12.57 6.73 12.75
C LYS A 50 13.81 5.89 12.40
N ASN A 51 14.99 6.50 12.39
CA ASN A 51 16.28 5.82 12.20
C ASN A 51 16.41 5.03 10.87
N VAL A 52 15.84 5.55 9.78
CA VAL A 52 15.86 4.90 8.46
C VAL A 52 17.20 5.00 7.71
N GLY A 53 18.17 5.76 8.22
CA GLY A 53 19.42 6.04 7.52
C GLY A 53 19.18 6.72 6.17
N THR A 54 19.79 6.21 5.10
CA THR A 54 19.63 6.69 3.72
C THR A 54 18.45 6.05 2.97
N SER A 55 17.67 5.20 3.63
CA SER A 55 16.53 4.51 3.01
C SER A 55 15.31 5.43 2.89
N PRO A 56 14.41 5.18 1.91
CA PRO A 56 13.16 5.93 1.79
C PRO A 56 12.29 5.80 3.05
N ASN A 57 11.96 6.92 3.68
CA ASN A 57 11.05 6.97 4.82
C ASN A 57 9.59 6.85 4.36
N ARG A 58 9.09 5.61 4.24
CA ARG A 58 7.76 5.31 3.72
C ARG A 58 7.10 4.17 4.50
N MET A 59 6.12 4.50 5.33
CA MET A 59 5.23 3.53 5.98
C MET A 59 4.00 3.30 5.11
N LEU A 60 3.65 2.03 4.90
CA LEU A 60 2.43 1.66 4.22
C LEU A 60 1.22 2.24 4.95
N TYR A 61 0.31 2.86 4.19
CA TYR A 61 -0.91 3.43 4.73
C TYR A 61 -2.09 3.05 3.84
N LEU A 62 -3.16 2.60 4.49
CA LEU A 62 -4.45 2.30 3.89
C LEU A 62 -5.47 3.23 4.53
N ASN A 63 -6.29 3.89 3.71
CA ASN A 63 -7.42 4.64 4.22
C ASN A 63 -8.51 3.65 4.68
N PRO A 64 -8.89 3.63 5.96
CA PRO A 64 -9.91 2.69 6.47
C PRO A 64 -11.31 2.94 5.88
N ALA A 65 -11.58 4.15 5.38
CA ALA A 65 -12.82 4.46 4.66
C ALA A 65 -12.84 3.97 3.19
N GLY A 66 -11.82 3.21 2.78
CA GLY A 66 -11.63 2.79 1.40
C GLY A 66 -10.76 3.75 0.60
N VAL A 67 -10.17 3.24 -0.46
CA VAL A 67 -9.46 3.99 -1.48
C VAL A 67 -10.49 4.76 -2.28
N THR A 68 -10.55 6.07 -2.07
CA THR A 68 -11.29 6.94 -2.98
C THR A 68 -10.54 6.95 -4.31
N VAL A 69 -11.00 6.14 -5.27
CA VAL A 69 -10.49 6.07 -6.64
C VAL A 69 -10.99 7.29 -7.41
N THR A 70 -10.63 8.50 -6.96
CA THR A 70 -11.12 9.75 -7.55
C THR A 70 -10.26 10.27 -8.70
N SER A 71 -9.01 9.83 -8.87
CA SER A 71 -8.21 10.18 -10.07
C SER A 71 -6.96 9.31 -10.17
N PHE A 72 -6.84 8.55 -11.24
CA PHE A 72 -5.56 8.06 -11.77
C PHE A 72 -5.16 8.94 -12.95
#